data_AF-A0A7T6VQX2-F1
#
_entry.id   AF-A0A7T6VQX2-F1
#
_cell.length_a   1.000
_cell.length_b   1.000
_cell.length_c   1.000
_cell.angle_alpha   90.00
_cell.angle_beta   90.00
_cell.angle_gamma   90.00
#
_symmetry.space_group_name_H-M   'P 1'
#
loop_
_entity.id
_entity.type
_entity.pdbx_description
1 polymer ?
#
loop_
_entity_poly.entity_id
_entity_poly.type
_entity_poly.pdbx_seq_one_letter_code
_entity_poly.pdbx_strand_id
1 'polypeptide(L)' 'MEIEFDEIYKIYFKDVFLFIKSICKNESLAEEIAQETFFKALKSIDGFDGKVDIKIWLFTIAKNTYYSHYKKEKKDTI' A
#
# COMPACT_ATOMS: atom_id res chain seq x y z
N MET A 1 11.70 7.92 -14.09
CA MET A 1 11.14 8.07 -12.73
C MET A 1 9.61 8.13 -12.71
N GLU A 2 8.91 9.22 -13.07
CA GLU A 2 7.43 9.23 -13.00
C GLU A 2 6.76 8.22 -13.95
N ILE A 3 7.30 8.07 -15.17
CA ILE A 3 6.79 7.11 -16.16
C ILE A 3 6.96 5.66 -15.68
N GLU A 4 8.07 5.34 -15.01
CA GLU A 4 8.34 3.98 -14.50
C GLU A 4 7.44 3.63 -13.30
N PHE A 5 7.10 4.60 -12.45
CA PHE A 5 6.21 4.36 -11.32
C PHE A 5 4.75 4.18 -11.75
N ASP A 6 4.32 4.86 -12.81
CA ASP A 6 2.98 4.67 -13.38
C ASP A 6 2.78 3.22 -13.89
N GLU A 7 3.81 2.59 -14.46
CA GLU A 7 3.77 1.17 -14.85
C GLU A 7 3.65 0.26 -13.63
N ILE A 8 4.44 0.52 -12.58
CA ILE A 8 4.33 -0.22 -11.30
C ILE A 8 2.92 -0.08 -10.72
N TYR A 9 2.35 1.12 -10.74
CA TYR A 9 0.98 1.36 -10.28
C TYR A 9 -0.03 0.53 -11.08
N LYS A 10 0.01 0.61 -12.41
CA LYS A 10 -0.91 -0.13 -13.30
C LYS A 10 -0.83 -1.65 -13.11
N ILE A 11 0.37 -2.18 -12.88
CA ILE A 11 0.60 -3.61 -12.70
C ILE A 11 0.13 -4.09 -11.32
N TYR A 12 0.48 -3.36 -10.25
CA TYR A 12 0.35 -3.88 -8.89
C TYR A 12 -0.81 -3.31 -8.08
N PHE A 13 -1.49 -2.25 -8.52
CA PHE A 13 -2.56 -1.62 -7.74
C PHE A 13 -3.67 -2.61 -7.38
N LYS A 14 -4.14 -3.38 -8.36
CA LYS A 14 -5.19 -4.38 -8.15
C LYS A 14 -4.75 -5.48 -7.18
N ASP A 15 -3.50 -5.92 -7.25
CA ASP A 15 -2.96 -6.95 -6.36
C ASP A 15 -2.89 -6.45 -4.91
N VAL A 16 -2.41 -5.22 -4.71
CA VAL A 16 -2.36 -4.58 -3.38
C VAL A 16 -3.77 -4.36 -2.83
N PHE A 17 -4.69 -3.87 -3.65
CA PHE A 17 -6.09 -3.69 -3.27
C PHE A 17 -6.73 -5.00 -2.82
N LEU A 18 -6.60 -6.07 -3.61
CA LEU A 18 -7.16 -7.39 -3.27
C LEU A 18 -6.53 -7.96 -2.00
N PHE A 19 -5.22 -7.78 -1.84
CA PHE A 19 -4.52 -8.17 -0.61
C PHE A 19 -5.10 -7.47 0.61
N ILE A 20 -5.26 -6.14 0.59
CA ILE A 20 -5.81 -5.41 1.73
C ILE A 20 -7.29 -5.72 1.94
N LYS A 21 -8.09 -5.81 0.87
CA LYS A 21 -9.50 -6.23 0.94
C LYS A 21 -9.66 -7.59 1.60
N SER A 22 -8.70 -8.50 1.39
CA SER A 22 -8.69 -9.80 2.06
C SER A 22 -8.48 -9.72 3.58
N ILE A 23 -7.83 -8.65 4.08
CA ILE A 23 -7.53 -8.42 5.49
C ILE A 23 -8.62 -7.60 6.16
N CYS A 24 -8.98 -6.44 5.60
CA CYS A 24 -9.90 -5.49 6.23
C CYS A 24 -11.38 -5.84 5.99
N LYS A 25 -11.68 -6.69 5.01
CA LYS A 25 -13.05 -7.07 4.59
C LYS A 25 -13.97 -5.88 4.28
N ASN A 26 -13.39 -4.73 3.93
CA ASN A 26 -14.11 -3.51 3.57
C ASN A 26 -13.52 -2.95 2.27
N GLU A 27 -14.36 -2.75 1.27
CA GLU A 27 -13.93 -2.29 -0.06
C GLU A 27 -13.41 -0.86 -0.05
N SER A 28 -14.16 0.07 0.55
CA SER A 28 -13.78 1.49 0.64
C SER A 28 -12.47 1.67 1.39
N LEU A 29 -12.32 0.98 2.52
CA LEU A 29 -11.07 1.03 3.29
C LEU A 29 -9.91 0.37 2.53
N ALA A 30 -10.15 -0.72 1.81
CA ALA A 30 -9.11 -1.34 1.01
C ALA A 30 -8.60 -0.42 -0.10
N GLU A 31 -9.51 0.32 -0.75
CA GLU A 31 -9.16 1.29 -1.77
C GLU A 31 -8.36 2.45 -1.18
N GLU A 32 -8.80 3.03 -0.06
CA GLU A 32 -8.08 4.10 0.64
C GLU A 32 -6.65 3.67 1.02
N ILE A 33 -6.51 2.51 1.66
CA ILE A 33 -5.20 1.97 2.04
C ILE A 33 -4.33 1.68 0.82
N ALA A 34 -4.90 1.15 -0.27
CA ALA A 34 -4.15 0.92 -1.50
C ALA A 34 -3.64 2.24 -2.09
N GLN A 35 -4.47 3.27 -2.17
CA GLN A 35 -4.05 4.60 -2.64
C GLN A 35 -2.92 5.18 -1.75
N GLU A 36 -3.08 5.13 -0.43
CA GLU A 36 -2.05 5.61 0.51
C GLU A 36 -0.75 4.80 0.39
N THR A 37 -0.84 3.49 0.11
CA THR A 37 0.32 2.62 -0.12
C THR A 37 1.14 3.12 -1.30
N PHE A 38 0.52 3.37 -2.45
CA PHE A 38 1.24 3.83 -3.64
C PHE A 38 1.76 5.26 -3.47
N PHE A 39 1.06 6.11 -2.72
CA PHE A 39 1.57 7.44 -2.37
C PHE A 39 2.85 7.36 -1.52
N LYS A 40 2.90 6.46 -0.52
CA LYS A 40 4.10 6.22 0.30
C LYS A 40 5.22 5.57 -0.50
N ALA A 41 4.87 4.63 -1.37
CA ALA A 41 5.82 3.98 -2.26
C ALA A 41 6.47 4.99 -3.21
N LEU A 42 5.70 5.88 -3.84
CA LEU A 42 6.22 6.94 -4.70
C LEU A 42 7.22 7.83 -3.95
N LYS A 43 6.96 8.16 -2.68
CA LYS A 43 7.89 8.96 -1.86
C LYS A 43 9.16 8.21 -1.45
N SER A 44 9.16 6.89 -1.51
CA SER A 44 10.24 6.04 -1.00
C SER A 44 10.98 5.29 -2.11
N ILE A 45 10.51 5.39 -3.37
CA ILE A 45 11.01 4.61 -4.50
C ILE A 45 12.46 4.95 -4.83
N ASP A 46 12.89 6.18 -4.64
CA ASP A 46 14.27 6.61 -4.88
C ASP A 46 15.28 5.89 -3.97
N GLY A 47 14.84 5.39 -2.82
CA GLY A 47 15.64 4.60 -1.88
C GLY A 47 15.50 3.09 -2.06
N PHE A 48 14.71 2.62 -3.03
CA PHE A 48 14.51 1.20 -3.28
C PHE A 48 15.71 0.61 -4.02
N ASP A 49 16.44 -0.29 -3.37
CA ASP A 49 17.68 -0.87 -3.88
C ASP A 49 17.48 -2.14 -4.73
N GLY A 50 16.23 -2.53 -4.97
CA GLY A 50 15.88 -3.71 -5.79
C GLY A 50 16.27 -5.06 -5.19
N LYS A 51 16.75 -5.12 -3.94
CA LYS A 51 17.14 -6.39 -3.29
C LYS A 51 15.96 -7.30 -2.99
N VAL A 52 14.77 -6.73 -2.87
CA VAL A 52 13.51 -7.47 -2.68
C VAL A 52 12.61 -7.24 -3.87
N ASP A 53 11.76 -8.22 -4.18
CA ASP A 53 10.77 -8.08 -5.25
C ASP A 53 9.83 -6.89 -4.97
N ILE A 54 9.58 -6.06 -5.98
CA ILE A 54 8.75 -4.85 -5.87
C ILE A 54 7.35 -5.16 -5.32
N LYS A 55 6.76 -6.31 -5.67
CA LYS A 55 5.46 -6.74 -5.16
C LYS A 55 5.52 -7.03 -3.66
N ILE A 56 6.58 -7.70 -3.20
CA ILE A 56 6.80 -7.98 -1.77
C ILE A 56 6.99 -6.67 -1.00
N TRP A 57 7.74 -5.73 -1.57
CA TRP A 57 7.95 -4.41 -1.00
C TRP A 57 6.63 -3.63 -0.88
N LEU A 58 5.83 -3.58 -1.94
CA LEU A 58 4.51 -2.93 -1.92
C LEU A 58 3.57 -3.56 -0.88
N PHE A 59 3.54 -4.88 -0.75
CA PHE A 59 2.73 -5.56 0.27
C PHE A 59 3.19 -5.25 1.69
N THR A 60 4.48 -5.02 1.89
CA THR A 60 5.02 -4.58 3.18
C THR A 60 4.53 -3.18 3.54
N ILE A 61 4.58 -2.24 2.59
CA ILE A 61 4.05 -0.88 2.77
C ILE A 61 2.54 -0.92 3.04
N ALA A 62 1.80 -1.73 2.29
CA ALA A 62 0.34 -1.86 2.41
C ALA A 62 -0.07 -2.38 3.79
N LYS A 63 0.57 -3.45 4.24
CA LYS A 63 0.35 -4.04 5.56
C LYS A 63 0.63 -3.04 6.67
N ASN A 64 1.75 -2.31 6.59
CA ASN A 64 2.13 -1.30 7.58
C ASN A 64 1.14 -0.12 7.58
N THR A 65 0.64 0.26 6.41
CA THR A 65 -0.35 1.34 6.26
C THR A 65 -1.68 0.93 6.90
N TYR A 66 -2.17 -0.28 6.61
CA TYR A 66 -3.37 -0.82 7.26
C TYR A 66 -3.27 -0.87 8.78
N TYR A 67 -2.19 -1.43 9.34
CA TYR A 67 -2.03 -1.49 10.80
C TYR A 67 -1.92 -0.09 11.44
N SER A 68 -1.33 0.87 10.73
CA SER A 68 -1.27 2.26 11.18
C SER A 68 -2.67 2.89 11.22
N HIS A 69 -3.50 2.64 10.21
CA HIS A 69 -4.90 3.05 10.18
C HIS A 69 -5.69 2.43 11.34
N TYR A 70 -5.64 1.09 11.46
CA TYR A 70 -6.35 0.34 12.49
C TYR A 70 -5.98 0.80 13.92
N LYS A 71 -4.70 1.13 14.15
CA LYS A 71 -4.24 1.64 15.46
C LYS A 71 -4.79 3.04 15.76
N LYS A 72 -4.99 3.89 14.76
CA LYS A 72 -5.60 5.23 14.93
C LYS A 72 -7.08 5.10 15.26
N GLU A 73 -7.83 4.31 14.50
CA GLU A 73 -9.25 4.06 14.76
C GLU A 73 -9.52 3.58 16.19
N LYS A 74 -8.67 2.68 16.70
CA LYS A 74 -8.77 2.22 18.10
C LYS A 74 -8.48 3.29 19.15
N LYS A 75 -7.64 4.29 18.84
CA LYS A 75 -7.36 5.40 19.76
C LYS A 75 -8.48 6.44 19.76
N ASP A 76 -9.11 6.67 18.62
CA ASP A 76 -10.20 7.65 18.49
C ASP A 76 -11.52 7.14 19.11
N THR A 77 -11.61 5.84 19.43
CA THR A 77 -12.78 5.22 20.06
C THR A 77 -12.68 5.16 21.61
N ILE A 78 -11.62 5.72 22.22
CA ILE A 78 -11.39 5.72 23.69
C ILE A 78 -11.48 7.13 24.26
#